data_AF-A0A182ETL6-F1
#
_entry.id   AF-A0A182ETL6-F1
#
_cell.length_a   1.000
_cell.length_b   1.000
_cell.length_c   1.000
_cell.angle_alpha   90.00
_cell.angle_beta   90.00
_cell.angle_gamma   90.00
#
_symmetry.space_group_name_H-M   'P 1'
#
loop_
_entity.id
_entity.type
_entity.pdbx_description
1 polymer ?
#
loop_
_entity_poly.entity_id
_entity_poly.type
_entity_poly.pdbx_seq_one_letter_code
_entity_poly.pdbx_strand_id
1 'polypeptide(L)'
;PPPPPPVVPLPCPCPSPCCCDSQCKFRSRKRRELNARAFAREVQSSNDNPSCNNTTLRDAIKQNLVNDVWLAKEMIQKAVTAKYPSIPYSIICATGDLAYTAQSQDFCLVQQNNVSCYVFRSS
;
A
#
# COMPACT_ATOMS: atom_id res chain seq x y z
N PRO A 1 -29.90 54.18 24.38
CA PRO A 1 -29.20 52.91 24.10
C PRO A 1 -27.68 53.12 24.04
N PRO A 2 -26.86 52.33 24.77
CA PRO A 2 -25.41 52.45 24.67
C PRO A 2 -24.91 51.87 23.33
N PRO A 3 -23.80 52.39 22.76
CA PRO A 3 -23.22 51.85 21.54
C PRO A 3 -22.67 50.43 21.78
N PRO A 4 -22.69 49.55 20.76
CA PRO A 4 -22.16 48.20 20.89
C PRO A 4 -20.64 48.24 21.14
N PRO A 5 -20.09 47.31 21.94
CA PRO A 5 -18.66 47.25 22.21
C PRO A 5 -17.87 46.92 20.94
N PRO A 6 -16.63 47.43 20.81
CA PRO A 6 -15.78 47.13 19.67
C PRO A 6 -15.40 45.64 19.65
N VAL A 7 -15.62 45.00 18.51
CA VAL A 7 -15.23 43.60 18.28
C VAL A 7 -13.71 43.55 18.12
N VAL A 8 -13.02 42.95 19.08
CA VAL A 8 -11.58 42.69 19.00
C VAL A 8 -11.35 41.46 18.13
N PRO A 9 -10.50 41.49 17.08
CA PRO A 9 -10.22 40.31 16.29
C PRO A 9 -9.49 39.26 17.13
N LEU A 10 -9.94 38.01 17.06
CA LEU A 10 -9.25 36.86 17.65
C LEU A 10 -7.84 36.71 17.04
N PRO A 11 -6.80 36.44 17.86
CA PRO A 11 -5.47 36.17 17.34
C PRO A 11 -5.44 34.83 16.57
N CYS A 12 -4.81 34.85 15.39
CA CYS A 12 -4.66 33.70 14.51
C CYS A 12 -3.88 32.56 15.20
N PRO A 13 -4.38 31.31 15.19
CA PRO A 13 -3.71 30.17 15.78
C PRO A 13 -2.80 29.48 14.76
N CYS A 14 -1.70 30.11 14.33
CA CYS A 14 -0.76 29.45 13.40
C CYS A 14 0.71 29.79 13.71
N PRO A 15 1.58 28.80 14.00
CA PRO A 15 2.98 29.02 14.34
C PRO A 15 3.92 29.01 13.11
N SER A 16 3.50 29.51 11.95
CA SER A 16 4.34 29.55 10.75
C SER A 16 4.38 30.94 10.11
N PRO A 17 5.55 31.37 9.57
CA PRO A 17 5.89 32.79 9.53
C PRO A 17 5.36 33.57 8.32
N CYS A 18 4.42 33.03 7.54
CA CYS A 18 4.26 33.47 6.15
C CYS A 18 2.83 33.63 5.64
N CYS A 19 1.87 34.15 6.43
CA CYS A 19 0.47 34.16 5.99
C CYS A 19 -0.30 35.49 5.99
N CYS A 20 0.27 36.65 6.35
CA CYS A 20 -0.52 37.90 6.31
C CYS A 20 0.34 39.15 6.04
N ASP A 21 0.63 39.45 4.77
CA ASP A 21 0.47 40.81 4.21
C ASP A 21 0.69 40.77 2.68
N SER A 22 -0.06 41.58 1.97
CA SER A 22 -0.19 41.65 0.50
C SER A 22 1.06 42.12 -0.26
N GLN A 23 2.26 41.96 0.31
CA GLN A 23 3.54 42.25 -0.36
C GLN A 23 4.61 41.18 -0.06
N CYS A 24 4.28 39.92 -0.23
CA CYS A 24 5.32 38.91 -0.42
C CYS A 24 5.98 39.14 -1.79
N LYS A 25 7.10 39.88 -1.82
CA LYS A 25 8.06 39.85 -2.93
C LYS A 25 8.73 38.48 -2.92
N PHE A 26 8.02 37.46 -3.36
CA PHE A 26 8.61 36.17 -3.68
C PHE A 26 9.71 36.46 -4.71
N ARG A 27 10.98 36.38 -4.31
CA ARG A 27 12.00 36.01 -5.29
C ARG A 27 11.48 34.71 -5.85
N SER A 28 11.05 34.74 -7.11
CA SER A 28 10.57 33.56 -7.82
C SER A 28 11.71 32.57 -7.83
N ARG A 29 11.83 31.75 -6.78
CA ARG A 29 12.65 30.56 -6.83
C ARG A 29 11.96 29.76 -7.91
N LYS A 30 12.56 29.76 -9.11
CA LYS A 30 12.13 29.02 -10.29
C LYS A 30 11.57 27.71 -9.76
N ARG A 31 10.26 27.53 -9.90
CA ARG A 31 9.58 26.31 -9.48
C ARG A 31 10.39 25.21 -10.13
N ARG A 32 11.14 24.42 -9.34
CA ARG A 32 11.76 23.23 -9.90
C ARG A 32 10.56 22.45 -10.38
N GLU A 33 10.40 22.32 -11.69
CA GLU A 33 9.45 21.39 -12.24
C GLU A 33 9.91 20.04 -11.72
N LEU A 34 9.27 19.60 -10.64
CA LEU A 34 9.31 18.21 -10.23
C LEU A 34 8.72 17.50 -11.42
N ASN A 35 9.62 17.03 -12.28
CA ASN A 35 9.30 16.30 -13.48
C ASN A 35 8.31 15.23 -13.02
N ALA A 36 7.06 15.27 -13.47
CA ALA A 36 6.06 14.28 -13.04
C ALA A 36 6.53 12.84 -13.32
N ARG A 37 7.51 12.69 -14.23
CA ARG A 37 8.27 11.46 -14.49
C ARG A 37 9.11 10.96 -13.30
N ALA A 38 9.48 11.81 -12.35
CA ALA A 38 10.21 11.44 -11.14
C ALA A 38 9.29 10.74 -10.12
N PHE A 39 8.02 11.16 -10.01
CA PHE A 39 7.00 10.44 -9.22
C PHE A 39 6.36 9.28 -10.01
N ALA A 40 6.30 9.35 -11.33
CA ALA A 40 5.87 8.24 -12.16
C ALA A 40 6.91 7.09 -12.25
N ARG A 41 8.14 7.30 -11.75
CA ARG A 41 9.19 6.27 -11.72
C ARG A 41 9.03 5.25 -10.59
N GLU A 42 8.15 5.48 -9.61
CA GLU A 42 7.79 4.45 -8.61
C GLU A 42 6.55 3.62 -9.01
N VAL A 43 5.89 3.96 -10.12
CA VAL A 43 5.03 3.01 -10.86
C VAL A 43 5.80 2.48 -12.06
N GLN A 44 7.10 2.23 -11.88
CA GLN A 44 7.76 1.23 -12.71
C GLN A 44 7.21 -0.12 -12.25
N SER A 45 6.27 -0.61 -13.05
CA SER A 45 5.93 -2.02 -13.20
C SER A 45 7.22 -2.79 -13.52
N SER A 46 8.04 -2.98 -12.50
CA SER A 46 9.10 -3.97 -12.49
C SER A 46 8.40 -5.29 -12.71
N ASN A 47 8.56 -5.85 -13.90
CA ASN A 47 8.12 -7.20 -14.23
C ASN A 47 8.95 -8.29 -13.50
N ASP A 48 9.71 -7.87 -12.48
CA ASP A 48 10.26 -8.69 -11.41
C ASP A 48 9.34 -8.47 -10.20
N ASN A 49 8.38 -9.38 -9.95
CA ASN A 49 7.46 -9.31 -8.83
C ASN A 49 8.22 -9.13 -7.49
N PRO A 50 8.29 -7.92 -6.88
CA PRO A 50 8.93 -7.74 -5.57
C PRO A 50 8.13 -8.44 -4.45
N SER A 51 6.95 -8.94 -4.79
CA SER A 51 5.97 -9.50 -3.88
C SER A 51 6.18 -10.98 -3.57
N CYS A 52 7.21 -11.63 -4.11
CA CYS A 52 7.45 -13.05 -3.85
C CYS A 52 8.93 -13.40 -3.69
N ASN A 53 9.30 -13.82 -2.49
CA ASN A 53 10.67 -14.21 -2.15
C ASN A 53 10.90 -15.74 -2.19
N ASN A 54 9.83 -16.54 -2.33
CA ASN A 54 9.89 -17.99 -2.32
C ASN A 54 9.21 -18.57 -3.58
N THR A 55 10.01 -19.14 -4.48
CA THR A 55 9.53 -19.71 -5.75
C THR A 55 8.63 -20.92 -5.54
N THR A 56 8.87 -21.73 -4.51
CA THR A 56 8.04 -22.90 -4.19
C THR A 56 6.62 -22.50 -3.78
N LEU A 57 6.48 -21.40 -3.03
CA LEU A 57 5.18 -20.82 -2.70
C LEU A 57 4.50 -20.26 -3.95
N ARG A 58 5.25 -19.58 -4.82
CA ARG A 58 4.74 -19.07 -6.10
C ARG A 58 4.11 -20.16 -6.94
N ASP A 59 4.80 -21.28 -7.08
CA ASP A 59 4.34 -22.39 -7.91
C ASP A 59 3.14 -23.09 -7.26
N ALA A 60 3.13 -23.23 -5.93
CA ALA A 60 1.97 -23.75 -5.20
C ALA A 60 0.73 -22.87 -5.39
N ILE A 61 0.89 -21.53 -5.37
CA ILE A 61 -0.22 -20.62 -5.65
C ILE A 61 -0.66 -20.77 -7.11
N LYS A 62 0.24 -20.64 -8.09
CA LYS A 62 -0.10 -20.70 -9.52
C LYS A 62 -0.79 -21.99 -9.95
N GLN A 63 -0.42 -23.13 -9.35
CA GLN A 63 -1.02 -24.43 -9.67
C GLN A 63 -2.43 -24.61 -9.10
N ASN A 64 -2.75 -23.90 -8.02
CA ASN A 64 -3.99 -24.08 -7.26
C ASN A 64 -4.90 -22.84 -7.26
N LEU A 65 -4.53 -21.81 -8.03
CA LEU A 65 -5.30 -20.58 -8.12
C LEU A 65 -6.49 -20.80 -9.07
N VAL A 66 -7.68 -20.72 -8.49
CA VAL A 66 -8.96 -20.85 -9.19
C VAL A 66 -9.78 -19.59 -8.98
N ASN A 67 -10.81 -19.38 -9.82
CA ASN A 67 -11.64 -18.17 -9.76
C ASN A 67 -12.43 -18.05 -8.45
N ASP A 68 -12.72 -19.18 -7.78
CA ASP A 68 -13.37 -19.20 -6.48
C ASP A 68 -12.34 -18.96 -5.37
N VAL A 69 -12.48 -17.83 -4.67
CA VAL A 69 -11.56 -17.39 -3.61
C VAL A 69 -11.47 -18.39 -2.46
N TRP A 70 -12.60 -18.98 -2.07
CA TRP A 70 -12.66 -19.93 -0.97
C TRP A 70 -11.94 -21.22 -1.35
N LEU A 71 -12.25 -21.74 -2.54
CA LEU A 71 -11.64 -22.96 -3.05
C LEU A 71 -10.13 -22.77 -3.28
N ALA A 72 -9.72 -21.64 -3.86
CA ALA A 72 -8.31 -21.31 -4.06
C ALA A 72 -7.55 -21.29 -2.72
N LYS A 73 -8.10 -20.63 -1.70
CA LYS A 73 -7.51 -20.60 -0.36
C LYS A 73 -7.34 -22.00 0.22
N GLU A 74 -8.37 -22.85 0.14
CA GLU A 74 -8.32 -24.21 0.69
C GLU A 74 -7.29 -25.09 -0.04
N MET A 75 -7.25 -25.02 -1.37
CA MET A 75 -6.32 -25.80 -2.18
C MET A 75 -4.86 -25.37 -1.95
N ILE A 76 -4.61 -24.06 -1.92
CA ILE A 76 -3.27 -23.52 -1.63
C ILE A 76 -2.85 -23.88 -0.20
N GLN A 77 -3.76 -23.82 0.78
CA GLN A 77 -3.47 -24.22 2.17
C GLN A 77 -3.01 -25.68 2.24
N LYS A 78 -3.75 -26.60 1.62
CA LYS A 78 -3.38 -28.01 1.56
C LYS A 78 -2.03 -28.22 0.88
N ALA A 79 -1.80 -27.56 -0.26
CA ALA A 79 -0.55 -27.67 -1.00
C ALA A 79 0.66 -27.14 -0.22
N VAL A 80 0.50 -26.00 0.46
CA VAL A 80 1.58 -25.39 1.25
C VAL A 80 1.87 -26.20 2.51
N THR A 81 0.84 -26.62 3.25
CA THR A 81 1.01 -27.46 4.45
C THR A 81 1.60 -28.83 4.12
N ALA A 82 1.28 -29.41 2.95
CA ALA A 82 1.90 -30.66 2.50
C ALA A 82 3.41 -30.49 2.19
N LYS A 83 3.82 -29.34 1.63
CA LYS A 83 5.23 -29.03 1.36
C LYS A 83 6.00 -28.64 2.63
N TYR A 84 5.35 -27.97 3.57
CA TYR A 84 5.96 -27.43 4.78
C TYR A 84 5.15 -27.80 6.04
N PRO A 85 5.15 -29.08 6.46
CA PRO A 85 4.31 -29.55 7.57
C PRO A 85 4.68 -28.93 8.92
N SER A 86 5.94 -28.55 9.10
CA SER A 86 6.45 -28.00 10.37
C SER A 86 6.36 -26.47 10.47
N ILE A 87 5.93 -25.79 9.40
CA ILE A 87 5.97 -24.33 9.32
C ILE A 87 4.55 -23.79 9.15
N PRO A 88 4.06 -22.93 10.06
CA PRO A 88 2.76 -22.30 9.91
C PRO A 88 2.78 -21.25 8.80
N TYR A 89 1.92 -21.45 7.80
CA TYR A 89 1.65 -20.48 6.74
C TYR A 89 0.21 -20.00 6.80
N SER A 90 0.05 -18.70 6.61
CA SER A 90 -1.25 -18.03 6.48
C SER A 90 -1.47 -17.60 5.04
N ILE A 91 -2.72 -17.72 4.60
CA ILE A 91 -3.13 -17.51 3.21
C ILE A 91 -4.34 -16.59 3.18
N ILE A 92 -4.19 -15.51 2.43
CA ILE A 92 -5.23 -14.50 2.22
C ILE A 92 -5.45 -14.43 0.71
N CYS A 93 -6.63 -14.84 0.26
CA CYS A 93 -7.05 -14.70 -1.13
C CYS A 93 -8.22 -13.72 -1.19
N ALA A 94 -8.28 -12.92 -2.25
CA ALA A 94 -9.36 -11.98 -2.46
C ALA A 94 -9.52 -11.59 -3.92
N THR A 95 -10.71 -11.09 -4.21
CA THR A 95 -11.03 -10.41 -5.46
C THR A 95 -11.01 -8.90 -5.24
N GLY A 96 -10.34 -8.17 -6.13
CA GLY A 96 -10.16 -6.72 -6.00
C GLY A 96 -9.07 -6.30 -5.01
N ASP A 97 -9.18 -5.08 -4.49
CA ASP A 97 -8.13 -4.46 -3.70
C ASP A 97 -8.29 -4.74 -2.20
N LEU A 98 -7.26 -5.33 -1.59
CA LEU A 98 -7.13 -5.46 -0.15
C LEU A 98 -5.77 -4.91 0.31
N ALA A 99 -5.77 -4.15 1.39
CA ALA A 99 -4.56 -3.72 2.07
C ALA A 99 -4.30 -4.62 3.29
N TYR A 100 -3.17 -5.31 3.29
CA TYR A 100 -2.73 -6.15 4.41
C TYR A 100 -1.22 -6.00 4.61
N THR A 101 -0.78 -5.99 5.86
CA THR A 101 0.64 -5.88 6.21
C THR A 101 0.96 -6.90 7.29
N ALA A 102 1.96 -7.73 7.02
CA ALA A 102 2.50 -8.68 7.99
C ALA A 102 4.03 -8.71 7.85
N GLN A 103 4.72 -8.79 8.99
CA GLN A 103 6.15 -9.06 9.01
C GLN A 103 6.35 -10.56 8.84
N SER A 104 7.00 -10.97 7.76
CA SER A 104 7.29 -12.36 7.47
C SER A 104 8.65 -12.49 6.77
N GLN A 105 9.36 -13.59 7.07
CA GLN A 105 10.60 -13.95 6.37
C GLN A 105 10.33 -14.63 5.04
N ASP A 106 9.20 -15.34 4.90
CA ASP A 106 8.80 -16.05 3.68
C ASP A 106 7.43 -15.54 3.24
N PHE A 107 7.33 -15.01 2.03
CA PHE A 107 6.08 -14.49 1.50
C PHE A 107 6.01 -14.57 -0.03
N CYS A 108 4.78 -14.68 -0.54
CA CYS A 108 4.50 -14.65 -1.95
C CYS A 108 3.09 -14.13 -2.23
N LEU A 109 2.99 -13.09 -3.06
CA LEU A 109 1.75 -12.60 -3.65
C LEU A 109 1.73 -12.97 -5.13
N VAL A 110 0.64 -13.62 -5.55
CA VAL A 110 0.38 -13.94 -6.96
C VAL A 110 -1.04 -13.50 -7.29
N GLN A 111 -1.19 -12.87 -8.46
CA GLN A 111 -2.47 -12.42 -8.99
C GLN A 111 -2.75 -13.12 -10.32
N GLN A 112 -3.96 -13.65 -10.48
CA GLN A 112 -4.45 -14.25 -11.73
C GLN A 112 -5.96 -14.06 -11.83
N ASN A 113 -6.46 -13.70 -13.02
CA ASN A 113 -7.89 -13.63 -13.33
C ASN A 113 -8.74 -12.91 -12.27
N ASN A 114 -8.26 -11.76 -11.78
CA ASN A 114 -8.91 -10.92 -10.77
C ASN A 114 -8.92 -11.48 -9.33
N VAL A 115 -8.25 -12.61 -9.09
CA VAL A 115 -8.00 -13.16 -7.75
C VAL A 115 -6.53 -12.95 -7.40
N SER A 116 -6.30 -12.36 -6.24
CA SER A 116 -4.97 -12.16 -5.66
C SER A 116 -4.86 -13.03 -4.41
N CYS A 117 -3.83 -13.87 -4.36
CA CYS A 117 -3.52 -14.70 -3.19
C CYS A 117 -2.16 -14.34 -2.63
N TYR A 118 -2.15 -14.00 -1.34
CA TYR A 118 -0.98 -13.71 -0.54
C TYR A 118 -0.74 -14.85 0.46
N VAL A 119 0.44 -15.44 0.40
CA VAL A 119 0.89 -16.48 1.33
C VAL A 119 2.08 -15.96 2.09
N PHE A 120 2.08 -16.10 3.41
CA PHE A 120 3.19 -15.68 4.26
C PHE A 120 3.34 -16.60 5.46
N ARG A 121 4.55 -16.72 5.97
CA ARG A 121 4.83 -17.46 7.19
C ARG A 121 4.30 -16.70 8.40
N SER A 122 3.46 -17.37 9.20
CA SER A 122 2.90 -16.81 10.43
C SER A 122 3.76 -17.25 11.61
N SER A 123 4.86 -16.53 11.86
CA SER A 123 5.76 -16.78 12.99
C SER A 123 5.21 -16.27 14.30
#